data_AF-A0A973UI83-F1
#
_entry.id   AF-A0A973UI83-F1
#
_cell.length_a   1.000
_cell.length_b   1.000
_cell.length_c   1.000
_cell.angle_alpha   90.00
_cell.angle_beta   90.00
_cell.angle_gamma   90.00
#
_symmetry.space_group_name_H-M   'P 1'
#
loop_
_entity.id
_entity.type
_entity.pdbx_description
1 polymer ?
#
loop_
_entity_poly.entity_id
_entity_poly.type
_entity_poly.pdbx_seq_one_letter_code
_entity_poly.pdbx_strand_id
1 'polypeptide(L)'
;MGLDLSGRAYRAQRWAARTALAAAGLAVLVPLAYGGVGGVLLLVAGAAGLGLSAVAVWWTLTLRGPVRWAAAVLAVALPAALIALFAATLFWALLMSVALWTLAVWSGRYALRGAGSTRVRVMRERKAAPPQRAVLIMNPRSGGGKVDRFALKEKAERLGAEVILLDPDHHQDVTALARKAVADGADLLGVAGGDGTQARVAAVAAAYDIPFLVISAGTRNHFAMDLGLDREDPAACLDALTDGVELRVDLGFANGRPFVNNASFGAYAAIVQSPGYRDDKIGTSLELLPDLLTRQQGARLTARASGTTLDAPHAVLVSNNPYRTDDPFGMGRRDRLDAAVLGVLGIRVDSAAEAAALLLDPAPSGLTILTATEVVIEADREEIEAGLDGEALVLPAPVHCRITPGALRVRVPRKRPGVPPRAPRLDWRRLRKLAATVGRTAVHRRGPFI
;
A
#
# COMPACT_ATOMS: atom_id res chain seq x y z
N MET A 1 45.46 1.46 10.92
CA MET A 1 44.78 2.79 10.98
C MET A 1 43.30 2.59 10.65
N GLY A 2 42.54 2.03 11.60
CA GLY A 2 41.11 1.78 11.42
C GLY A 2 40.34 3.10 11.61
N LEU A 3 39.73 3.60 10.53
CA LEU A 3 38.96 4.83 10.57
C LEU A 3 37.82 4.70 11.58
N ASP A 4 37.77 5.62 12.55
CA ASP A 4 36.67 5.94 13.46
C ASP A 4 35.40 6.40 12.69
N LEU A 5 34.92 5.55 11.78
CA LEU A 5 33.76 5.82 10.91
C LEU A 5 32.47 5.82 11.73
N SER A 6 32.38 4.99 12.77
CA SER A 6 31.23 4.93 13.66
C SER A 6 31.11 6.18 14.54
N GLY A 7 32.22 6.72 15.08
CA GLY A 7 32.21 7.90 15.93
C GLY A 7 31.93 9.20 15.18
N ARG A 8 32.42 9.32 13.94
CA ARG A 8 32.11 10.47 13.07
C ARG A 8 30.67 10.44 12.54
N ALA A 9 30.20 9.27 12.08
CA ALA A 9 28.82 9.12 11.60
C ALA A 9 27.80 9.41 12.71
N TYR A 10 28.06 8.92 13.93
CA TYR A 10 27.17 9.16 15.06
C TYR A 10 27.18 10.62 15.53
N ARG A 11 28.32 11.31 15.46
CA ARG A 11 28.41 12.77 15.70
C ARG A 11 27.63 13.57 14.65
N ALA A 12 27.75 13.21 13.37
CA ALA A 12 27.00 13.85 12.29
C ALA A 12 25.48 13.68 12.45
N GLN A 13 25.02 12.48 12.82
CA GLN A 13 23.61 12.21 13.12
C GLN A 13 23.09 13.05 14.30
N ARG A 14 23.87 13.20 15.38
CA ARG A 14 23.51 14.03 16.53
C ARG A 14 23.31 15.50 16.16
N TRP A 15 24.25 16.07 15.41
CA TRP A 15 24.12 17.45 14.93
C TRP A 15 22.93 17.61 14.00
N ALA A 16 22.71 16.67 13.09
CA ALA A 16 21.52 16.67 12.24
C ALA A 16 20.21 16.60 13.03
N ALA A 17 20.14 15.86 14.15
CA ALA A 17 18.96 15.86 15.02
C ALA A 17 18.75 17.20 15.74
N ARG A 18 19.82 17.88 16.17
CA ARG A 18 19.73 19.22 16.75
C ARG A 18 19.27 20.25 15.72
N THR A 19 19.85 20.22 14.51
CA THR A 19 19.44 21.06 13.39
C THR A 19 17.96 20.82 13.06
N ALA A 20 17.51 19.57 13.07
CA ALA A 20 16.12 19.23 12.82
C ALA A 20 15.16 19.87 13.84
N LEU A 21 15.49 19.77 15.13
CA LEU A 21 14.66 20.33 16.21
C LEU A 21 14.66 21.87 16.21
N ALA A 22 15.83 22.48 15.99
CA ALA A 22 15.97 23.94 15.91
C ALA A 22 15.21 24.50 14.70
N ALA A 23 15.38 23.90 13.53
CA ALA A 23 14.68 24.31 12.32
C ALA A 23 13.15 24.12 12.44
N ALA A 24 12.70 23.03 13.07
CA ALA A 24 11.28 22.82 13.36
C ALA A 24 10.70 23.87 14.31
N GLY A 25 11.43 24.21 15.37
CA GLY A 25 11.03 25.27 16.31
C GLY A 25 10.98 26.64 15.64
N LEU A 26 11.99 26.97 14.85
CA LEU A 26 12.03 28.23 14.09
C LEU A 26 10.92 28.31 13.04
N ALA A 27 10.58 27.22 12.36
CA ALA A 27 9.47 27.19 11.40
C ALA A 27 8.11 27.54 12.05
N VAL A 28 7.94 27.28 13.34
CA VAL A 28 6.73 27.68 14.09
C VAL A 28 6.84 29.10 14.63
N LEU A 29 8.02 29.52 15.07
CA LEU A 29 8.24 30.83 15.66
C LEU A 29 8.27 31.97 14.63
N VAL A 30 8.75 31.72 13.41
CA VAL A 30 8.87 32.75 12.36
C VAL A 30 7.52 33.38 11.99
N PRO A 31 6.44 32.61 11.72
CA PRO A 31 5.13 33.19 11.44
C PRO A 31 4.53 33.94 12.64
N LEU A 32 4.76 33.44 13.86
CA LEU A 32 4.25 34.05 15.10
C LEU A 32 4.95 35.40 15.39
N ALA A 33 6.27 35.45 15.18
CA ALA A 33 7.05 36.66 15.39
C ALA A 33 6.82 37.71 14.29
N TYR A 34 6.65 37.28 13.05
CA TYR A 34 6.43 38.18 11.91
C TYR A 34 4.98 38.71 11.86
N GLY A 35 4.00 37.87 12.16
CA GLY A 35 2.58 38.24 12.05
C GLY A 35 1.96 38.87 13.30
N GLY A 36 2.59 38.74 14.48
CA GLY A 36 2.00 39.22 15.74
C GLY A 36 0.57 38.68 15.96
N VAL A 37 -0.33 39.52 16.48
CA VAL A 37 -1.75 39.16 16.66
C VAL A 37 -2.45 38.85 15.33
N GLY A 38 -2.09 39.54 14.25
CA GLY A 38 -2.63 39.30 12.91
C GLY A 38 -2.26 37.91 12.36
N GLY A 39 -1.05 37.43 12.65
CA GLY A 39 -0.59 36.09 12.30
C GLY A 39 -1.37 34.99 13.02
N VAL A 40 -1.68 35.18 14.31
CA VAL A 40 -2.51 34.25 15.08
C VAL A 40 -3.94 34.20 14.52
N LEU A 41 -4.53 35.36 14.20
CA LEU A 41 -5.85 35.43 13.58
C LEU A 41 -5.88 34.78 12.19
N LEU A 42 -4.82 34.94 11.39
CA LEU A 42 -4.65 34.26 10.10
C LEU A 42 -4.53 32.75 10.24
N LEU A 43 -3.84 32.25 11.27
CA LEU A 43 -3.77 30.81 11.55
C LEU A 43 -5.13 30.24 11.95
N VAL A 44 -5.89 30.96 12.79
CA VAL A 44 -7.26 30.59 13.16
C VAL A 44 -8.17 30.61 11.93
N ALA A 45 -8.08 31.65 11.09
CA ALA A 45 -8.83 31.75 9.84
C ALA A 45 -8.43 30.65 8.85
N GLY A 46 -7.16 30.27 8.80
CA GLY A 46 -6.65 29.16 7.99
C GLY A 46 -7.22 27.81 8.46
N ALA A 47 -7.21 27.55 9.77
CA ALA A 47 -7.80 26.33 10.34
C ALA A 47 -9.31 26.25 10.10
N ALA A 48 -10.03 27.36 10.31
CA ALA A 48 -11.46 27.46 10.04
C ALA A 48 -11.75 27.27 8.54
N GLY A 49 -10.96 27.89 7.67
CA GLY A 49 -11.08 27.79 6.23
C GLY A 49 -10.76 26.39 5.69
N LEU A 50 -9.80 25.67 6.29
CA LEU A 50 -9.55 24.25 5.99
C LEU A 50 -10.76 23.38 6.40
N GLY A 51 -11.34 23.63 7.58
CA GLY A 51 -12.57 22.96 8.02
C GLY A 51 -13.73 23.20 7.05
N LEU A 52 -13.96 24.45 6.65
CA LEU A 52 -14.97 24.81 5.65
C LEU A 52 -14.69 24.20 4.28
N SER A 53 -13.43 24.10 3.88
CA SER A 53 -13.03 23.44 2.63
C SER A 53 -13.34 21.94 2.67
N ALA A 54 -13.07 21.27 3.80
CA ALA A 54 -13.44 19.87 3.99
C ALA A 54 -14.96 19.66 3.95
N VAL A 55 -15.73 20.58 4.55
CA VAL A 55 -17.21 20.57 4.46
C VAL A 55 -17.69 20.79 3.02
N ALA A 56 -17.09 21.74 2.30
CA ALA A 56 -17.41 22.00 0.90
C ALA A 56 -17.11 20.78 0.02
N VAL A 57 -15.95 20.15 0.20
CA VAL A 57 -15.60 18.88 -0.48
C VAL A 57 -16.61 17.79 -0.16
N TRP A 58 -16.98 17.61 1.11
CA TRP A 58 -17.99 16.64 1.49
C TRP A 58 -19.32 16.89 0.77
N TRP A 59 -19.81 18.13 0.74
CA TRP A 59 -21.02 18.48 0.01
C TRP A 59 -20.89 18.27 -1.50
N THR A 60 -19.73 18.54 -2.10
CA THR A 60 -19.46 18.18 -3.50
C THR A 60 -19.60 16.68 -3.74
N LEU A 61 -19.16 15.88 -2.77
CA LEU A 61 -19.18 14.42 -2.86
C LEU A 61 -20.53 13.81 -2.51
N THR A 62 -21.38 14.44 -1.69
CA THR A 62 -22.66 13.86 -1.25
C THR A 62 -23.90 14.45 -1.93
N LEU A 63 -23.83 15.68 -2.44
CA LEU A 63 -24.99 16.35 -3.05
C LEU A 63 -25.01 16.17 -4.57
N ARG A 64 -26.20 16.37 -5.16
CA ARG A 64 -26.42 16.32 -6.62
C ARG A 64 -26.90 17.68 -7.15
N GLY A 65 -26.82 17.85 -8.48
CA GLY A 65 -27.38 19.02 -9.17
C GLY A 65 -26.59 20.33 -8.95
N PRO A 66 -27.22 21.51 -9.05
CA PRO A 66 -26.52 22.81 -9.01
C PRO A 66 -25.83 23.09 -7.68
N VAL A 67 -26.33 22.52 -6.57
CA VAL A 67 -25.74 22.68 -5.23
C VAL A 67 -24.36 22.01 -5.14
N ARG A 68 -24.15 20.88 -5.83
CA ARG A 68 -22.84 20.23 -5.93
C ARG A 68 -21.81 21.14 -6.61
N TRP A 69 -22.21 21.86 -7.65
CA TRP A 69 -21.33 22.80 -8.35
C TRP A 69 -20.99 24.01 -7.49
N ALA A 70 -21.96 24.56 -6.76
CA ALA A 70 -21.70 25.63 -5.80
C ALA A 70 -20.72 25.18 -4.70
N ALA A 71 -20.91 23.97 -4.15
CA ALA A 71 -19.99 23.39 -3.19
C ALA A 71 -18.59 23.12 -3.78
N ALA A 72 -18.51 22.67 -5.04
CA ALA A 72 -17.24 22.44 -5.73
C ALA A 72 -16.46 23.74 -5.95
N VAL A 73 -17.17 24.81 -6.36
CA VAL A 73 -16.59 26.15 -6.45
C VAL A 73 -16.06 26.59 -5.09
N LEU A 74 -16.84 26.41 -4.02
CA LEU A 74 -16.42 26.77 -2.67
C LEU A 74 -15.20 25.95 -2.20
N ALA A 75 -15.16 24.65 -2.51
CA ALA A 75 -14.07 23.74 -2.19
C ALA A 75 -12.74 24.12 -2.86
N VAL A 76 -12.78 24.84 -3.99
CA VAL A 76 -11.60 25.37 -4.68
C VAL A 76 -11.30 26.81 -4.28
N ALA A 77 -12.34 27.65 -4.19
CA ALA A 77 -12.20 29.07 -3.92
C ALA A 77 -11.71 29.35 -2.49
N LEU A 78 -12.18 28.59 -1.48
CA LEU A 78 -11.74 28.79 -0.09
C LEU A 78 -10.23 28.52 0.09
N PRO A 79 -9.67 27.35 -0.33
CA PRO A 79 -8.22 27.14 -0.25
C PRO A 79 -7.44 28.16 -1.07
N ALA A 80 -7.90 28.52 -2.28
CA ALA A 80 -7.23 29.50 -3.12
C ALA A 80 -7.19 30.89 -2.48
N ALA A 81 -8.30 31.34 -1.88
CA ALA A 81 -8.39 32.61 -1.17
C ALA A 81 -7.51 32.61 0.08
N LEU A 82 -7.48 31.51 0.85
CA LEU A 82 -6.56 31.37 1.99
C LEU A 82 -5.11 31.44 1.55
N ILE A 83 -4.73 30.71 0.50
CA ILE A 83 -3.37 30.74 -0.05
C ILE A 83 -3.01 32.16 -0.49
N ALA A 84 -3.89 32.85 -1.21
CA ALA A 84 -3.68 34.22 -1.64
C ALA A 84 -3.54 35.19 -0.45
N LEU A 85 -4.37 35.03 0.59
CA LEU A 85 -4.32 35.85 1.81
C LEU A 85 -3.02 35.62 2.59
N PHE A 86 -2.59 34.36 2.75
CA PHE A 86 -1.31 34.01 3.36
C PHE A 86 -0.12 34.51 2.53
N ALA A 87 -0.20 34.43 1.20
CA ALA A 87 0.80 34.95 0.30
C ALA A 87 0.83 36.49 0.25
N ALA A 88 -0.25 37.18 0.57
CA ALA A 88 -0.24 38.64 0.63
C ALA A 88 0.31 39.17 1.97
N THR A 89 0.07 38.46 3.06
CA THR A 89 0.35 38.94 4.43
C THR A 89 1.60 38.34 5.07
N LEU A 90 1.93 37.09 4.72
CA LEU A 90 2.97 36.30 5.37
C LEU A 90 3.93 35.66 4.37
N PHE A 91 3.98 36.09 3.09
CA PHE A 91 4.73 35.42 2.03
C PHE A 91 6.13 34.98 2.44
N TRP A 92 6.95 35.93 2.90
CA TRP A 92 8.34 35.68 3.27
C TRP A 92 8.46 34.81 4.52
N ALA A 93 7.56 35.01 5.50
CA ALA A 93 7.51 34.18 6.71
C ALA A 93 7.10 32.74 6.37
N LEU A 94 6.15 32.54 5.45
CA LEU A 94 5.69 31.24 4.99
C LEU A 94 6.78 30.54 4.19
N LEU A 95 7.41 31.24 3.24
CA LEU A 95 8.52 30.69 2.45
C LEU A 95 9.69 30.26 3.35
N MET A 96 10.05 31.10 4.32
CA MET A 96 11.08 30.78 5.31
C MET A 96 10.67 29.58 6.18
N SER A 97 9.42 29.51 6.62
CA SER A 97 8.91 28.41 7.44
C SER A 97 8.88 27.09 6.67
N VAL A 98 8.52 27.12 5.38
CA VAL A 98 8.60 25.95 4.49
C VAL A 98 10.06 25.53 4.27
N ALA A 99 10.98 26.48 4.05
CA ALA A 99 12.41 26.19 3.93
C ALA A 99 12.99 25.58 5.22
N LEU A 100 12.62 26.12 6.38
CA LEU A 100 13.02 25.59 7.69
C LEU A 100 12.40 24.23 7.96
N TRP A 101 11.15 24.02 7.60
CA TRP A 101 10.47 22.73 7.76
C TRP A 101 11.04 21.65 6.86
N THR A 102 11.35 21.99 5.60
CA THR A 102 12.02 21.07 4.67
C THR A 102 13.43 20.72 5.17
N LEU A 103 14.19 21.69 5.68
CA LEU A 103 15.46 21.47 6.35
C LEU A 103 15.30 20.58 7.60
N ALA A 104 14.25 20.80 8.39
CA ALA A 104 13.96 20.01 9.59
C ALA A 104 13.67 18.55 9.26
N VAL A 105 12.81 18.31 8.26
CA VAL A 105 12.46 16.97 7.79
C VAL A 105 13.68 16.28 7.17
N TRP A 106 14.44 16.97 6.32
CA TRP A 106 15.63 16.41 5.69
C TRP A 106 16.71 16.05 6.71
N SER A 107 17.03 16.97 7.62
CA SER A 107 18.02 16.77 8.68
C SER A 107 17.57 15.69 9.66
N GLY A 108 16.27 15.65 10.00
CA GLY A 108 15.71 14.64 10.88
C GLY A 108 15.74 13.25 10.26
N ARG A 109 15.37 13.13 8.97
CA ARG A 109 15.50 11.87 8.22
C ARG A 109 16.96 11.43 8.15
N TYR A 110 17.90 12.36 7.87
CA TYR A 110 19.33 12.06 7.86
C TYR A 110 19.84 11.59 9.23
N ALA A 111 19.47 12.26 10.32
CA ALA A 111 19.84 11.87 11.68
C ALA A 111 19.36 10.46 12.05
N LEU A 112 18.22 10.04 11.50
CA LEU A 112 17.63 8.72 11.72
C LEU A 112 18.13 7.67 10.71
N ARG A 113 18.89 8.05 9.67
CA ARG A 113 19.57 7.10 8.76
C ARG A 113 20.71 6.41 9.51
N GLY A 114 20.40 5.30 10.18
CA GLY A 114 21.38 4.43 10.86
C GLY A 114 21.19 4.34 12.39
N ALA A 115 20.41 5.24 13.00
CA ALA A 115 20.04 5.16 14.42
C ALA A 115 18.93 4.12 14.63
N GLY A 116 19.28 2.84 14.50
CA GLY A 116 18.36 1.73 14.69
C GLY A 116 17.24 1.74 13.65
N SER A 117 17.61 1.57 12.37
CA SER A 117 16.65 0.99 11.43
C SER A 117 16.14 -0.27 12.11
N THR A 118 14.84 -0.32 12.38
CA THR A 118 14.16 -1.57 12.68
C THR A 118 14.60 -2.49 11.55
N ARG A 119 15.47 -3.46 11.81
CA ARG A 119 15.87 -4.44 10.80
C ARG A 119 14.56 -5.09 10.40
N VAL A 120 13.98 -4.66 9.28
CA VAL A 120 12.86 -5.36 8.67
C VAL A 120 13.43 -6.75 8.44
N ARG A 121 12.88 -7.72 9.17
CA ARG A 121 13.34 -9.10 9.08
C ARG A 121 13.04 -9.52 7.65
N VAL A 122 14.08 -9.61 6.83
CA VAL A 122 13.97 -10.02 5.43
C VAL A 122 13.33 -11.41 5.41
N MET A 123 12.37 -11.62 4.51
CA MET A 123 11.77 -12.94 4.32
C MET A 123 12.88 -13.96 4.05
N ARG A 124 12.77 -15.13 4.68
CA ARG A 124 13.84 -16.14 4.59
C ARG A 124 13.89 -16.72 3.19
N GLU A 125 14.98 -16.44 2.48
CA GLU A 125 15.25 -17.04 1.17
C GLU A 125 15.91 -18.41 1.31
N ARG A 126 15.53 -19.34 0.44
CA ARG A 126 16.16 -20.66 0.33
C ARG A 126 16.68 -20.84 -1.09
N LYS A 127 17.85 -21.46 -1.25
CA LYS A 127 18.32 -21.89 -2.57
C LYS A 127 17.35 -22.94 -3.11
N ALA A 128 16.96 -22.82 -4.37
CA ALA A 128 16.08 -23.77 -5.05
C ALA A 128 16.82 -24.35 -6.27
N ALA A 129 16.73 -25.67 -6.46
CA ALA A 129 17.21 -26.29 -7.69
C ALA A 129 16.41 -25.78 -8.90
N PRO A 130 16.99 -25.63 -10.10
CA PRO A 130 16.24 -25.28 -11.31
C PRO A 130 15.04 -26.22 -11.55
N PRO A 131 13.87 -25.70 -11.98
CA PRO A 131 12.75 -26.54 -12.40
C PRO A 131 13.12 -27.30 -13.68
N GLN A 132 12.61 -28.52 -13.81
CA GLN A 132 12.78 -29.36 -15.00
C GLN A 132 11.60 -29.25 -15.97
N ARG A 133 10.41 -28.92 -15.46
CA ARG A 133 9.15 -28.82 -16.22
C ARG A 133 8.38 -27.58 -15.78
N ALA A 134 8.95 -26.41 -16.05
CA ALA A 134 8.29 -25.14 -15.77
C ALA A 134 7.20 -24.87 -16.83
N VAL A 135 6.00 -24.53 -16.38
CA VAL A 135 4.90 -24.09 -17.25
C VAL A 135 4.48 -22.67 -16.88
N LEU A 136 4.49 -21.77 -17.87
CA LEU A 136 4.15 -20.36 -17.69
C LEU A 136 2.88 -20.01 -18.47
N ILE A 137 1.88 -19.47 -17.77
CA ILE A 137 0.64 -18.98 -18.38
C ILE A 137 0.78 -17.47 -18.61
N MET A 138 0.68 -17.03 -19.85
CA MET A 138 0.92 -15.63 -20.22
C MET A 138 -0.31 -15.00 -20.88
N ASN A 139 -0.76 -13.86 -20.37
CA ASN A 139 -1.78 -13.03 -21.00
C ASN A 139 -1.12 -11.94 -21.84
N PRO A 140 -1.15 -12.00 -23.18
CA PRO A 140 -0.49 -11.03 -24.04
C PRO A 140 -1.08 -9.62 -23.91
N ARG A 141 -2.39 -9.46 -23.65
CA ARG A 141 -3.01 -8.12 -23.47
C ARG A 141 -2.69 -7.47 -22.12
N SER A 142 -2.16 -8.23 -21.16
CA SER A 142 -1.88 -7.72 -19.82
C SER A 142 -0.77 -6.65 -19.83
N GLY A 143 -0.91 -5.65 -18.95
CA GLY A 143 0.11 -4.63 -18.72
C GLY A 143 0.47 -3.79 -19.95
N GLY A 144 -0.41 -3.74 -20.96
CA GLY A 144 -0.19 -3.03 -22.22
C GLY A 144 0.67 -3.79 -23.23
N GLY A 145 0.55 -5.12 -23.32
CA GLY A 145 1.33 -5.88 -24.31
C GLY A 145 2.74 -6.21 -23.84
N LYS A 146 2.99 -6.30 -22.52
CA LYS A 146 4.34 -6.52 -22.00
C LYS A 146 4.92 -7.89 -22.39
N VAL A 147 4.07 -8.89 -22.61
CA VAL A 147 4.51 -10.22 -23.05
C VAL A 147 5.27 -10.11 -24.37
N ASP A 148 4.68 -9.45 -25.37
CA ASP A 148 5.28 -9.31 -26.70
C ASP A 148 6.42 -8.28 -26.70
N ARG A 149 6.20 -7.13 -26.04
CA ARG A 149 7.19 -6.03 -26.00
C ARG A 149 8.53 -6.46 -25.40
N PHE A 150 8.52 -7.38 -24.44
CA PHE A 150 9.71 -7.88 -23.77
C PHE A 150 10.09 -9.30 -24.23
N ALA A 151 9.47 -9.83 -25.28
CA ALA A 151 9.71 -11.18 -25.81
C ALA A 151 9.71 -12.25 -24.71
N LEU A 152 8.73 -12.19 -23.80
CA LEU A 152 8.69 -13.01 -22.59
C LEU A 152 8.51 -14.49 -22.92
N LYS A 153 7.70 -14.79 -23.95
CA LYS A 153 7.49 -16.16 -24.43
C LYS A 153 8.80 -16.75 -24.94
N GLU A 154 9.47 -16.05 -25.86
CA GLU A 154 10.71 -16.51 -26.49
C GLU A 154 11.84 -16.63 -25.47
N LYS A 155 11.92 -15.72 -24.49
CA LYS A 155 12.89 -15.84 -23.40
C LYS A 155 12.59 -17.05 -22.51
N ALA A 156 11.33 -17.28 -22.15
CA ALA A 156 10.93 -18.42 -21.31
C ALA A 156 11.22 -19.77 -21.99
N GLU A 157 10.86 -19.91 -23.27
CA GLU A 157 11.09 -21.13 -24.05
C GLU A 157 12.59 -21.43 -24.21
N ARG A 158 13.41 -20.41 -24.46
CA ARG A 158 14.88 -20.57 -24.49
C ARG A 158 15.48 -21.01 -23.15
N LEU A 159 14.80 -20.70 -22.04
CA LEU A 159 15.19 -21.12 -20.69
C LEU A 159 14.59 -22.49 -20.31
N GLY A 160 13.92 -23.17 -21.25
CA GLY A 160 13.38 -24.52 -21.07
C GLY A 160 11.98 -24.58 -20.45
N ALA A 161 11.26 -23.47 -20.37
CA ALA A 161 9.87 -23.46 -19.91
C ALA A 161 8.88 -23.66 -21.07
N GLU A 162 7.81 -24.39 -20.81
CA GLU A 162 6.63 -24.42 -21.67
C GLU A 162 5.80 -23.16 -21.44
N VAL A 163 5.29 -22.54 -22.50
CA VAL A 163 4.49 -21.32 -22.42
C VAL A 163 3.09 -21.56 -22.98
N ILE A 164 2.10 -21.38 -22.13
CA ILE A 164 0.68 -21.33 -22.51
C ILE A 164 0.31 -19.87 -22.70
N LEU A 165 0.19 -19.45 -23.97
CA LEU A 165 -0.30 -18.12 -24.30
C LEU A 165 -1.83 -18.11 -24.27
N LEU A 166 -2.41 -17.19 -23.51
CA LEU A 166 -3.86 -17.01 -23.48
C LEU A 166 -4.32 -16.33 -24.76
N ASP A 167 -5.39 -16.86 -25.33
CA ASP A 167 -6.11 -16.27 -26.44
C ASP A 167 -6.80 -14.98 -25.96
N PRO A 168 -6.49 -13.83 -26.55
CA PRO A 168 -7.11 -12.57 -26.17
C PRO A 168 -8.61 -12.47 -26.48
N ASP A 169 -9.08 -13.25 -27.45
CA ASP A 169 -10.43 -13.15 -28.01
C ASP A 169 -11.38 -14.19 -27.41
N HIS A 170 -10.85 -15.14 -26.64
CA HIS A 170 -11.63 -16.19 -25.98
C HIS A 170 -11.37 -16.20 -24.47
N HIS A 171 -12.44 -16.31 -23.68
CA HIS A 171 -12.30 -16.52 -22.25
C HIS A 171 -11.75 -17.93 -21.96
N GLN A 172 -10.65 -18.01 -21.23
CA GLN A 172 -10.04 -19.27 -20.81
C GLN A 172 -9.93 -19.33 -19.29
N ASP A 173 -10.27 -20.49 -18.72
CA ASP A 173 -10.09 -20.74 -17.29
C ASP A 173 -8.62 -21.05 -16.98
N VAL A 174 -7.91 -20.02 -16.53
CA VAL A 174 -6.51 -20.10 -16.08
C VAL A 174 -6.31 -21.11 -14.95
N THR A 175 -7.33 -21.38 -14.14
CA THR A 175 -7.29 -22.36 -13.05
C THR A 175 -7.26 -23.76 -13.61
N ALA A 176 -8.11 -24.06 -14.59
CA ALA A 176 -8.15 -25.34 -15.28
C ALA A 176 -6.84 -25.59 -16.05
N LEU A 177 -6.32 -24.57 -16.75
CA LEU A 177 -5.02 -24.66 -17.44
C LEU A 177 -3.88 -24.96 -16.47
N ALA A 178 -3.82 -24.26 -15.33
CA ALA A 178 -2.81 -24.51 -14.31
C ALA A 178 -2.93 -25.93 -13.71
N ARG A 179 -4.14 -26.41 -13.42
CA ARG A 179 -4.36 -27.78 -12.91
C ARG A 179 -3.93 -28.84 -13.92
N LYS A 180 -4.24 -28.62 -15.20
CA LYS A 180 -3.82 -29.50 -16.28
C LYS A 180 -2.29 -29.56 -16.37
N ALA A 181 -1.61 -28.41 -16.36
CA ALA A 181 -0.15 -28.35 -16.38
C ALA A 181 0.47 -29.16 -15.22
N VAL A 182 -0.09 -29.08 -14.01
CA VAL A 182 0.36 -29.89 -12.87
C VAL A 182 0.10 -31.38 -13.10
N ALA A 183 -1.06 -31.76 -13.62
CA ALA A 183 -1.38 -33.14 -13.95
C ALA A 183 -0.43 -33.72 -15.03
N ASP A 184 0.01 -32.88 -15.96
CA ASP A 184 0.98 -33.22 -17.01
C ASP A 184 2.45 -33.22 -16.49
N GLY A 185 2.65 -32.95 -15.19
CA GLY A 185 3.91 -33.09 -14.48
C GLY A 185 4.71 -31.80 -14.33
N ALA A 186 4.08 -30.63 -14.40
CA ALA A 186 4.75 -29.36 -14.12
C ALA A 186 5.29 -29.32 -12.69
N ASP A 187 6.58 -28.99 -12.54
CA ASP A 187 7.25 -28.83 -11.24
C ASP A 187 7.42 -27.35 -10.83
N LEU A 188 6.96 -26.43 -11.68
CA LEU A 188 6.81 -25.01 -11.40
C LEU A 188 5.68 -24.44 -12.26
N LEU A 189 4.82 -23.62 -11.65
CA LEU A 189 3.85 -22.79 -12.37
C LEU A 189 4.30 -21.34 -12.36
N GLY A 190 4.11 -20.63 -13.47
CA GLY A 190 4.27 -19.17 -13.45
C GLY A 190 3.24 -18.42 -14.26
N VAL A 191 3.14 -17.12 -14.00
CA VAL A 191 2.14 -16.25 -14.63
C VAL A 191 2.74 -14.92 -15.07
N ALA A 192 2.43 -14.53 -16.31
CA ALA A 192 2.50 -13.14 -16.77
C ALA A 192 1.07 -12.62 -16.98
N GLY A 193 0.52 -11.95 -15.96
CA GLY A 193 -0.86 -11.48 -15.96
C GLY A 193 -1.16 -10.51 -14.83
N GLY A 194 -2.41 -10.05 -14.73
CA GLY A 194 -2.87 -9.21 -13.62
C GLY A 194 -2.92 -9.96 -12.29
N ASP A 195 -3.07 -9.22 -11.18
CA ASP A 195 -3.05 -9.78 -9.82
C ASP A 195 -4.13 -10.87 -9.60
N GLY A 196 -5.34 -10.72 -10.16
CA GLY A 196 -6.39 -11.76 -10.08
C GLY A 196 -6.03 -13.07 -10.80
N THR A 197 -5.34 -13.00 -11.94
CA THR A 197 -4.80 -14.19 -12.62
C THR A 197 -3.68 -14.83 -11.81
N GLN A 198 -2.79 -14.00 -11.24
CA GLN A 198 -1.72 -14.46 -10.36
C GLN A 198 -2.29 -15.21 -9.15
N ALA A 199 -3.35 -14.70 -8.50
CA ALA A 199 -3.97 -15.33 -7.34
C ALA A 199 -4.54 -16.72 -7.63
N ARG A 200 -5.21 -16.89 -8.78
CA ARG A 200 -5.80 -18.18 -9.18
C ARG A 200 -4.72 -19.24 -9.44
N VAL A 201 -3.68 -18.89 -10.20
CA VAL A 201 -2.59 -19.83 -10.48
C VAL A 201 -1.74 -20.08 -9.24
N ALA A 202 -1.52 -19.07 -8.39
CA ALA A 202 -0.86 -19.23 -7.10
C ALA A 202 -1.62 -20.22 -6.20
N ALA A 203 -2.95 -20.16 -6.16
CA ALA A 203 -3.74 -21.10 -5.36
C ALA A 203 -3.64 -22.54 -5.86
N VAL A 204 -3.53 -22.75 -7.17
CA VAL A 204 -3.22 -24.07 -7.74
C VAL A 204 -1.83 -24.50 -7.30
N ALA A 205 -0.80 -23.68 -7.50
CA ALA A 205 0.57 -24.00 -7.09
C ALA A 205 0.66 -24.36 -5.59
N ALA A 206 -0.01 -23.59 -4.72
CA ALA A 206 -0.10 -23.86 -3.29
C ALA A 206 -0.81 -25.18 -2.97
N ALA A 207 -1.91 -25.50 -3.66
CA ALA A 207 -2.67 -26.73 -3.44
C ALA A 207 -1.86 -28.01 -3.77
N TYR A 208 -0.90 -27.91 -4.70
CA TYR A 208 -0.02 -29.02 -5.09
C TYR A 208 1.41 -28.89 -4.51
N ASP A 209 1.66 -27.93 -3.61
CA ASP A 209 2.97 -27.62 -2.99
C ASP A 209 4.14 -27.48 -4.00
N ILE A 210 3.88 -26.90 -5.18
CA ILE A 210 4.91 -26.59 -6.18
C ILE A 210 5.26 -25.10 -6.17
N PRO A 211 6.50 -24.74 -6.56
CA PRO A 211 6.90 -23.34 -6.71
C PRO A 211 6.03 -22.56 -7.71
N PHE A 212 5.77 -21.31 -7.36
CA PHE A 212 5.08 -20.33 -8.17
C PHE A 212 6.02 -19.19 -8.59
N LEU A 213 6.03 -18.83 -9.87
CA LEU A 213 6.81 -17.73 -10.43
C LEU A 213 5.89 -16.61 -10.92
N VAL A 214 6.15 -15.39 -10.48
CA VAL A 214 5.42 -14.19 -10.95
C VAL A 214 6.27 -13.41 -11.93
N ILE A 215 5.65 -12.96 -13.01
CA ILE A 215 6.25 -12.03 -13.97
C ILE A 215 5.51 -10.70 -13.88
N SER A 216 6.24 -9.60 -13.74
CA SER A 216 5.73 -8.22 -13.57
C SER A 216 5.13 -7.62 -14.87
N ALA A 217 4.31 -8.41 -15.56
CA ALA A 217 3.61 -8.06 -16.81
C ALA A 217 2.13 -7.67 -16.59
N GLY A 218 1.66 -7.57 -15.35
CA GLY A 218 0.36 -7.03 -14.98
C GLY A 218 0.26 -5.50 -15.08
N THR A 219 -0.97 -4.98 -15.02
CA THR A 219 -1.22 -3.52 -15.00
C THR A 219 -0.83 -2.89 -13.66
N ARG A 220 -1.22 -3.51 -12.54
CA ARG A 220 -0.94 -3.01 -11.18
C ARG A 220 0.29 -3.69 -10.55
N ASN A 221 0.44 -5.01 -10.69
CA ASN A 221 1.61 -5.78 -10.23
C ASN A 221 1.89 -5.62 -8.72
N HIS A 222 0.86 -5.47 -7.90
CA HIS A 222 1.06 -5.22 -6.47
C HIS A 222 1.81 -6.39 -5.80
N PHE A 223 1.45 -7.62 -6.16
CA PHE A 223 2.11 -8.80 -5.61
C PHE A 223 3.58 -8.91 -6.06
N ALA A 224 3.85 -8.67 -7.34
CA ALA A 224 5.21 -8.64 -7.88
C ALA A 224 6.10 -7.55 -7.23
N MET A 225 5.54 -6.37 -6.96
CA MET A 225 6.24 -5.28 -6.28
C MET A 225 6.57 -5.63 -4.83
N ASP A 226 5.66 -6.30 -4.10
CA ASP A 226 5.91 -6.74 -2.72
C ASP A 226 6.93 -7.88 -2.64
N LEU A 227 7.18 -8.59 -3.75
CA LEU A 227 8.28 -9.55 -3.90
C LEU A 227 9.62 -8.87 -4.27
N GLY A 228 9.60 -7.57 -4.58
CA GLY A 228 10.76 -6.79 -4.99
C GLY A 228 11.21 -7.05 -6.43
N LEU A 229 10.27 -7.41 -7.31
CA LEU A 229 10.53 -7.61 -8.74
C LEU A 229 10.59 -6.27 -9.48
N ASP A 230 11.37 -6.22 -10.56
CA ASP A 230 11.47 -5.04 -11.42
C ASP A 230 10.23 -4.94 -12.32
N ARG A 231 9.57 -3.77 -12.32
CA ARG A 231 8.39 -3.51 -13.17
C ARG A 231 8.78 -2.99 -14.56
N GLU A 232 9.95 -2.37 -14.66
CA GLU A 232 10.47 -1.78 -15.89
C GLU A 232 11.22 -2.82 -16.72
N ASP A 233 11.71 -3.90 -16.08
CA ASP A 233 12.22 -5.10 -16.76
C ASP A 233 11.51 -6.40 -16.30
N PRO A 234 10.33 -6.71 -16.87
CA PRO A 234 9.65 -7.98 -16.60
C PRO A 234 10.43 -9.22 -17.06
N ALA A 235 11.31 -9.09 -18.05
CA ALA A 235 12.08 -10.22 -18.56
C ALA A 235 13.07 -10.73 -17.52
N ALA A 236 13.59 -9.88 -16.63
CA ALA A 236 14.45 -10.28 -15.50
C ALA A 236 13.76 -11.26 -14.53
N CYS A 237 12.42 -11.29 -14.47
CA CYS A 237 11.71 -12.27 -13.65
C CYS A 237 11.99 -13.72 -14.09
N LEU A 238 12.23 -13.95 -15.38
CA LEU A 238 12.50 -15.27 -15.96
C LEU A 238 13.87 -15.83 -15.56
N ASP A 239 14.79 -15.00 -15.08
CA ASP A 239 16.09 -15.46 -14.56
C ASP A 239 15.91 -16.35 -13.31
N ALA A 240 14.74 -16.29 -12.67
CA ALA A 240 14.36 -17.21 -11.63
C ALA A 240 14.34 -18.68 -12.10
N LEU A 241 14.08 -18.95 -13.38
CA LEU A 241 14.10 -20.31 -13.94
C LEU A 241 15.49 -20.95 -13.80
N THR A 242 16.57 -20.18 -13.83
CA THR A 242 17.95 -20.71 -13.76
C THR A 242 18.59 -20.50 -12.39
N ASP A 243 18.60 -19.26 -11.86
CA ASP A 243 19.24 -18.91 -10.59
C ASP A 243 18.25 -18.33 -9.57
N GLY A 244 17.07 -18.95 -9.48
CA GLY A 244 16.03 -18.57 -8.54
C GLY A 244 16.34 -18.88 -7.07
N VAL A 245 15.74 -18.10 -6.20
CA VAL A 245 15.59 -18.41 -4.77
C VAL A 245 14.12 -18.54 -4.42
N GLU A 246 13.82 -19.36 -3.43
CA GLU A 246 12.45 -19.61 -2.97
C GLU A 246 12.16 -18.87 -1.66
N LEU A 247 10.98 -18.27 -1.60
CA LEU A 247 10.36 -17.64 -0.44
C LEU A 247 9.10 -18.44 -0.08
N ARG A 248 8.73 -18.49 1.20
CA ARG A 248 7.37 -18.89 1.58
C ARG A 248 6.58 -17.64 1.92
N VAL A 249 5.41 -17.51 1.30
CA VAL A 249 4.47 -16.42 1.53
C VAL A 249 3.10 -16.97 1.89
N ASP A 250 2.34 -16.17 2.59
CA ASP A 250 0.98 -16.45 2.98
C ASP A 250 0.03 -16.23 1.81
N LEU A 251 -1.11 -16.92 1.83
CA LEU A 251 -2.17 -16.76 0.84
C LEU A 251 -3.50 -16.50 1.56
N GLY A 252 -4.22 -15.47 1.12
CA GLY A 252 -5.54 -15.13 1.62
C GLY A 252 -6.64 -15.86 0.87
N PHE A 253 -7.76 -16.14 1.54
CA PHE A 253 -8.96 -16.73 0.94
C PHE A 253 -10.21 -16.03 1.44
N ALA A 254 -11.15 -15.73 0.55
CA ALA A 254 -12.50 -15.25 0.85
C ALA A 254 -13.51 -16.29 0.35
N ASN A 255 -14.22 -17.00 1.24
CA ASN A 255 -15.10 -18.13 0.90
C ASN A 255 -14.45 -19.13 -0.08
N GLY A 256 -13.17 -19.45 0.16
CA GLY A 256 -12.40 -20.37 -0.68
C GLY A 256 -11.81 -19.77 -1.97
N ARG A 257 -12.17 -18.53 -2.34
CA ARG A 257 -11.52 -17.83 -3.46
C ARG A 257 -10.20 -17.19 -3.00
N PRO A 258 -9.08 -17.43 -3.70
CA PRO A 258 -7.78 -16.91 -3.28
C PRO A 258 -7.63 -15.42 -3.58
N PHE A 259 -6.85 -14.74 -2.75
CA PHE A 259 -6.30 -13.41 -3.05
C PHE A 259 -4.87 -13.31 -2.54
N VAL A 260 -3.98 -12.74 -3.36
CA VAL A 260 -2.58 -12.49 -3.02
C VAL A 260 -2.37 -11.10 -2.44
N ASN A 261 -3.25 -10.13 -2.70
CA ASN A 261 -3.15 -8.76 -2.20
C ASN A 261 -4.24 -8.43 -1.19
N ASN A 262 -5.50 -8.34 -1.64
CA ASN A 262 -6.61 -7.94 -0.78
C ASN A 262 -7.99 -8.35 -1.32
N ALA A 263 -8.93 -8.41 -0.38
CA ALA A 263 -10.37 -8.44 -0.58
C ALA A 263 -10.96 -7.10 -0.11
N SER A 264 -11.86 -6.53 -0.89
CA SER A 264 -12.53 -5.27 -0.57
C SER A 264 -14.04 -5.44 -0.62
N PHE A 265 -14.73 -4.76 0.29
CA PHE A 265 -16.19 -4.85 0.48
C PHE A 265 -16.79 -3.45 0.66
N GLY A 266 -18.06 -3.30 0.30
CA GLY A 266 -18.81 -2.05 0.44
C GLY A 266 -18.52 -1.07 -0.69
N ALA A 267 -18.49 0.23 -0.39
CA ALA A 267 -18.35 1.30 -1.37
C ALA A 267 -17.19 1.11 -2.36
N TYR A 268 -16.03 0.63 -1.88
CA TYR A 268 -14.88 0.40 -2.75
C TYR A 268 -15.10 -0.74 -3.75
N ALA A 269 -15.81 -1.81 -3.35
CA ALA A 269 -16.14 -2.90 -4.25
C ALA A 269 -17.09 -2.42 -5.35
N ALA A 270 -18.17 -1.72 -4.97
CA ALA A 270 -19.16 -1.17 -5.90
C ALA A 270 -18.55 -0.25 -6.97
N ILE A 271 -17.57 0.59 -6.62
CA ILE A 271 -16.85 1.44 -7.58
C ILE A 271 -16.06 0.60 -8.59
N VAL A 272 -15.39 -0.46 -8.13
CA VAL A 272 -14.59 -1.35 -8.99
C VAL A 272 -15.48 -2.22 -9.90
N GLN A 273 -16.74 -2.48 -9.53
CA GLN A 273 -17.68 -3.27 -10.33
C GLN A 273 -18.35 -2.47 -11.46
N SER A 274 -18.29 -1.13 -11.44
CA SER A 274 -18.96 -0.31 -12.45
C SER A 274 -18.36 -0.51 -13.84
N PRO A 275 -19.17 -0.81 -14.89
CA PRO A 275 -18.71 -0.96 -16.27
C PRO A 275 -17.92 0.27 -16.76
N GLY A 276 -18.32 1.48 -16.35
CA GLY A 276 -17.64 2.74 -16.70
C GLY A 276 -16.31 2.96 -16.00
N TYR A 277 -15.99 2.24 -14.91
CA TYR A 277 -14.75 2.44 -14.16
C TYR A 277 -13.51 2.04 -14.96
N ARG A 278 -13.63 1.11 -15.93
CA ARG A 278 -12.51 0.72 -16.79
C ARG A 278 -12.16 1.80 -17.81
N ASP A 279 -13.16 2.54 -18.28
CA ASP A 279 -13.03 3.53 -19.37
C ASP A 279 -12.86 4.96 -18.84
N ASP A 280 -13.58 5.34 -17.77
CA ASP A 280 -13.43 6.61 -17.05
C ASP A 280 -13.43 6.41 -15.53
N LYS A 281 -12.24 6.15 -15.01
CA LYS A 281 -11.98 5.91 -13.58
C LYS A 281 -12.39 7.08 -12.69
N ILE A 282 -12.19 8.31 -13.15
CA ILE A 282 -12.37 9.51 -12.31
C ILE A 282 -13.83 9.94 -12.35
N GLY A 283 -14.45 10.00 -13.53
CA GLY A 283 -15.86 10.37 -13.68
C GLY A 283 -16.79 9.38 -12.97
N THR A 284 -16.60 8.07 -13.21
CA THR A 284 -17.42 7.02 -12.59
C THR A 284 -17.30 7.01 -11.06
N SER A 285 -16.09 7.23 -10.53
CA SER A 285 -15.89 7.33 -9.08
C SER A 285 -16.65 8.52 -8.49
N LEU A 286 -16.56 9.70 -9.13
CA LEU A 286 -17.24 10.93 -8.69
C LEU A 286 -18.76 10.91 -8.88
N GLU A 287 -19.27 10.05 -9.75
CA GLU A 287 -20.71 9.84 -9.95
C GLU A 287 -21.32 8.90 -8.90
N LEU A 288 -20.61 7.83 -8.53
CA LEU A 288 -21.07 6.83 -7.56
C LEU A 288 -20.78 7.21 -6.10
N LEU A 289 -19.78 8.05 -5.85
CA LEU A 289 -19.39 8.54 -4.52
C LEU A 289 -20.56 9.04 -3.66
N PRO A 290 -21.50 9.87 -4.16
CA PRO A 290 -22.65 10.33 -3.37
C PRO A 290 -23.49 9.20 -2.80
N ASP A 291 -23.87 8.22 -3.61
CA ASP A 291 -24.79 7.14 -3.18
C ASP A 291 -24.13 6.17 -2.22
N LEU A 292 -22.81 5.99 -2.38
CA LEU A 292 -22.00 5.14 -1.53
C LEU A 292 -21.67 5.80 -0.19
N LEU A 293 -21.43 7.12 -0.18
CA LEU A 293 -21.18 7.90 1.05
C LEU A 293 -22.46 8.21 1.81
N THR A 294 -23.60 8.36 1.12
CA THR A 294 -24.91 8.58 1.75
C THR A 294 -25.66 7.29 2.06
N ARG A 295 -25.05 6.12 1.77
CA ARG A 295 -25.62 4.78 1.98
C ARG A 295 -26.95 4.55 1.26
N GLN A 296 -27.20 5.24 0.15
CA GLN A 296 -28.38 5.00 -0.67
C GLN A 296 -28.24 3.79 -1.59
N GLN A 297 -27.02 3.31 -1.82
CA GLN A 297 -26.74 2.08 -2.57
C GLN A 297 -25.72 1.18 -1.84
N GLY A 298 -25.94 -0.13 -1.88
CA GLY A 298 -25.08 -1.16 -1.27
C GLY A 298 -25.71 -1.89 -0.07
N ALA A 299 -25.05 -2.96 0.39
CA ALA A 299 -25.47 -3.72 1.57
C ALA A 299 -24.89 -3.08 2.85
N ARG A 300 -25.65 -3.07 3.95
CA ARG A 300 -25.14 -2.66 5.26
C ARG A 300 -24.25 -3.76 5.81
N LEU A 301 -22.95 -3.47 5.90
CA LEU A 301 -21.96 -4.44 6.34
C LEU A 301 -21.80 -4.47 7.86
N THR A 302 -21.37 -5.61 8.38
CA THR A 302 -20.77 -5.76 9.71
C THR A 302 -19.50 -6.59 9.56
N ALA A 303 -18.36 -6.09 10.03
CA ALA A 303 -17.10 -6.83 9.97
C ALA A 303 -16.63 -7.21 11.37
N ARG A 304 -16.32 -8.49 11.57
CA ARG A 304 -15.79 -9.02 12.84
C ARG A 304 -14.36 -9.49 12.64
N ALA A 305 -13.44 -8.99 13.45
CA ALA A 305 -12.02 -9.31 13.36
C ALA A 305 -11.33 -9.15 14.72
N SER A 306 -10.59 -10.18 15.16
CA SER A 306 -9.82 -10.16 16.43
C SER A 306 -10.63 -9.73 17.66
N GLY A 307 -11.91 -10.14 17.74
CA GLY A 307 -12.82 -9.76 18.84
C GLY A 307 -13.40 -8.34 18.73
N THR A 308 -12.96 -7.54 17.75
CA THR A 308 -13.51 -6.22 17.45
C THR A 308 -14.61 -6.34 16.40
N THR A 309 -15.73 -5.67 16.63
CA THR A 309 -16.83 -5.56 15.65
C THR A 309 -16.85 -4.14 15.09
N LEU A 310 -16.79 -4.03 13.76
CA LEU A 310 -16.99 -2.81 13.01
C LEU A 310 -18.44 -2.81 12.52
N ASP A 311 -19.27 -1.99 13.14
CA ASP A 311 -20.68 -1.82 12.78
C ASP A 311 -20.84 -0.78 11.67
N ALA A 312 -21.53 -1.17 10.60
CA ALA A 312 -21.89 -0.35 9.44
C ALA A 312 -20.71 0.43 8.80
N PRO A 313 -19.54 -0.18 8.55
CA PRO A 313 -18.48 0.48 7.80
C PRO A 313 -18.96 0.76 6.37
N HIS A 314 -18.55 1.90 5.81
CA HIS A 314 -18.80 2.24 4.41
C HIS A 314 -17.95 1.37 3.47
N ALA A 315 -16.74 1.03 3.91
CA ALA A 315 -15.86 0.12 3.20
C ALA A 315 -15.00 -0.69 4.19
N VAL A 316 -14.73 -1.93 3.83
CA VAL A 316 -13.79 -2.81 4.54
C VAL A 316 -12.80 -3.36 3.54
N LEU A 317 -11.51 -3.22 3.84
CA LEU A 317 -10.41 -3.83 3.10
C LEU A 317 -9.75 -4.87 4.00
N VAL A 318 -9.68 -6.10 3.53
CA VAL A 318 -8.99 -7.21 4.16
C VAL A 318 -7.78 -7.57 3.30
N SER A 319 -6.56 -7.31 3.78
CA SER A 319 -5.32 -7.54 3.03
C SER A 319 -4.58 -8.79 3.47
N ASN A 320 -3.94 -9.48 2.53
CA ASN A 320 -3.01 -10.57 2.85
C ASN A 320 -1.73 -9.95 3.39
N ASN A 321 -1.53 -9.95 4.71
CA ASN A 321 -0.55 -9.14 5.44
C ASN A 321 -0.89 -7.64 5.47
N PRO A 322 -0.51 -6.91 6.55
CA PRO A 322 -0.86 -5.49 6.70
C PRO A 322 -0.11 -4.59 5.73
N TYR A 323 -0.84 -3.64 5.12
CA TYR A 323 -0.23 -2.56 4.34
C TYR A 323 0.48 -1.53 5.24
N ARG A 324 1.51 -0.90 4.68
CA ARG A 324 2.19 0.25 5.29
C ARG A 324 1.21 1.41 5.47
N THR A 325 1.20 2.00 6.66
CA THR A 325 0.32 3.13 7.02
C THR A 325 0.98 4.50 6.89
N ASP A 326 2.22 4.58 6.40
CA ASP A 326 3.01 5.82 6.25
C ASP A 326 3.02 6.43 4.86
N ASP A 327 2.28 5.88 3.92
CA ASP A 327 2.21 6.39 2.55
C ASP A 327 0.76 6.71 2.20
N PRO A 328 0.27 7.93 2.51
CA PRO A 328 -1.11 8.35 2.24
C PRO A 328 -1.47 8.36 0.75
N PHE A 329 -0.46 8.45 -0.13
CA PHE A 329 -0.59 8.43 -1.59
C PHE A 329 -0.03 7.12 -2.22
N GLY A 330 0.39 6.18 -1.37
CA GLY A 330 1.08 4.97 -1.79
C GLY A 330 0.12 3.89 -2.21
N MET A 331 0.41 3.25 -3.34
CA MET A 331 -0.18 1.99 -3.78
C MET A 331 0.13 0.85 -2.79
N GLY A 332 -0.43 0.92 -1.58
CA GLY A 332 -0.23 0.04 -0.42
C GLY A 332 0.87 -1.00 -0.57
N ARG A 333 2.07 -0.73 -0.05
CA ARG A 333 3.14 -1.73 0.00
C ARG A 333 3.09 -2.51 1.29
N ARG A 334 3.46 -3.78 1.25
CA ARG A 334 3.61 -4.62 2.45
C ARG A 334 5.08 -4.74 2.82
N ASP A 335 5.36 -4.73 4.12
CA ASP A 335 6.73 -4.95 4.60
C ASP A 335 7.19 -6.39 4.39
N ARG A 336 6.23 -7.32 4.42
CA ARG A 336 6.45 -8.75 4.33
C ARG A 336 5.17 -9.47 3.92
N LEU A 337 5.33 -10.66 3.39
CA LEU A 337 4.23 -11.51 2.91
C LEU A 337 4.10 -12.81 3.73
N ASP A 338 4.80 -12.92 4.86
CA ASP A 338 4.90 -14.11 5.72
C ASP A 338 4.62 -13.77 7.21
N ALA A 339 3.73 -12.81 7.47
CA ALA A 339 3.37 -12.39 8.84
C ALA A 339 2.27 -13.24 9.47
N ALA A 340 1.64 -14.15 8.71
CA ALA A 340 0.58 -15.06 9.14
C ALA A 340 -0.68 -14.35 9.68
N VAL A 341 -0.89 -13.08 9.31
CA VAL A 341 -2.07 -12.30 9.69
C VAL A 341 -2.61 -11.52 8.49
N LEU A 342 -3.93 -11.34 8.46
CA LEU A 342 -4.61 -10.38 7.59
C LEU A 342 -4.47 -8.97 8.18
N GLY A 343 -4.34 -7.97 7.30
CA GLY A 343 -4.59 -6.58 7.64
C GLY A 343 -6.05 -6.26 7.45
N VAL A 344 -6.63 -5.44 8.33
CA VAL A 344 -8.02 -5.00 8.24
C VAL A 344 -8.06 -3.49 8.36
N LEU A 345 -8.68 -2.86 7.37
CA LEU A 345 -8.93 -1.43 7.31
C LEU A 345 -10.43 -1.23 7.13
N GLY A 346 -11.09 -0.73 8.16
CA GLY A 346 -12.48 -0.30 8.09
C GLY A 346 -12.58 1.22 8.06
N ILE A 347 -13.41 1.74 7.16
CA ILE A 347 -13.67 3.17 7.03
C ILE A 347 -15.14 3.42 7.31
N ARG A 348 -15.41 4.32 8.25
CA ARG A 348 -16.74 4.86 8.53
C ARG A 348 -16.65 6.39 8.61
N VAL A 349 -17.39 7.07 7.73
CA VAL A 349 -17.45 8.53 7.69
C VAL A 349 -18.91 8.93 7.59
N ASP A 350 -19.49 9.35 8.71
CA ASP A 350 -20.92 9.66 8.83
C ASP A 350 -21.20 11.16 8.63
N SER A 351 -20.17 12.00 8.64
CA SER A 351 -20.34 13.45 8.50
C SER A 351 -19.13 14.16 7.90
N ALA A 352 -19.36 15.38 7.41
CA ALA A 352 -18.32 16.31 6.99
C ALA A 352 -17.28 16.60 8.09
N ALA A 353 -17.70 16.62 9.35
CA ALA A 353 -16.81 16.84 10.49
C ALA A 353 -15.85 15.66 10.69
N GLU A 354 -16.34 14.43 10.53
CA GLU A 354 -15.49 13.22 10.57
C GLU A 354 -14.56 13.12 9.36
N ALA A 355 -15.03 13.50 8.18
CA ALA A 355 -14.20 13.59 6.98
C ALA A 355 -13.07 14.63 7.15
N ALA A 356 -13.38 15.79 7.75
CA ALA A 356 -12.39 16.80 8.08
C ALA A 356 -11.40 16.30 9.15
N ALA A 357 -11.88 15.57 10.16
CA ALA A 357 -11.02 14.98 11.18
C ALA A 357 -10.03 13.96 10.59
N LEU A 358 -10.44 13.16 9.60
CA LEU A 358 -9.57 12.26 8.84
C LEU A 358 -8.42 12.95 8.10
N LEU A 359 -8.64 14.18 7.63
CA LEU A 359 -7.59 14.97 6.96
C LEU A 359 -6.61 15.60 7.95
N LEU A 360 -7.08 15.93 9.15
CA LEU A 360 -6.31 16.62 10.18
C LEU A 360 -5.54 15.65 11.11
N ASP A 361 -6.10 14.46 11.36
CA ASP A 361 -5.50 13.41 12.17
C ASP A 361 -5.70 12.04 11.48
N PRO A 362 -4.61 11.30 11.14
CA PRO A 362 -4.69 9.97 10.53
C PRO A 362 -5.14 8.85 11.49
N ALA A 363 -5.45 9.14 12.76
CA ALA A 363 -6.01 8.17 13.71
C ALA A 363 -7.38 8.58 14.33
N PRO A 364 -8.43 8.92 13.55
CA PRO A 364 -9.69 9.36 14.11
C PRO A 364 -10.70 8.21 14.28
N SER A 365 -11.80 8.52 14.96
CA SER A 365 -12.96 7.65 15.27
C SER A 365 -13.62 6.96 14.06
N GLY A 366 -13.27 7.33 12.83
CA GLY A 366 -13.79 6.77 11.58
C GLY A 366 -12.86 5.80 10.84
N LEU A 367 -11.59 5.67 11.25
CA LEU A 367 -10.63 4.75 10.64
C LEU A 367 -10.23 3.66 11.64
N THR A 368 -10.58 2.41 11.35
CA THR A 368 -10.16 1.27 12.16
C THR A 368 -9.10 0.48 11.42
N ILE A 369 -7.89 0.41 12.00
CA ILE A 369 -6.79 -0.42 11.49
C ILE A 369 -6.50 -1.52 12.51
N LEU A 370 -6.65 -2.77 12.12
CA LEU A 370 -6.34 -3.92 12.97
C LEU A 370 -5.74 -5.08 12.17
N THR A 371 -5.33 -6.12 12.87
CA THR A 371 -4.85 -7.37 12.27
C THR A 371 -5.61 -8.55 12.84
N ALA A 372 -5.89 -9.57 12.02
CA ALA A 372 -6.60 -10.77 12.42
C ALA A 372 -6.16 -11.98 11.58
N THR A 373 -6.35 -13.20 12.07
CA THR A 373 -6.14 -14.43 11.26
C THR A 373 -7.38 -14.81 10.47
N GLU A 374 -8.54 -14.40 10.95
CA GLU A 374 -9.85 -14.57 10.32
C GLU A 374 -10.66 -13.28 10.44
N VAL A 375 -11.39 -12.96 9.38
CA VAL A 375 -12.32 -11.82 9.33
C VAL A 375 -13.62 -12.33 8.74
N VAL A 376 -14.74 -12.06 9.42
CA VAL A 376 -16.08 -12.39 8.92
C VAL A 376 -16.76 -11.10 8.50
N ILE A 377 -17.20 -11.05 7.25
CA ILE A 377 -17.98 -9.95 6.69
C ILE A 377 -19.43 -10.40 6.55
N GLU A 378 -20.30 -9.85 7.38
CA GLU A 378 -21.74 -10.02 7.33
C GLU A 378 -22.37 -8.85 6.58
N ALA A 379 -23.56 -9.08 6.02
CA ALA A 379 -24.38 -8.05 5.41
C ALA A 379 -25.86 -8.28 5.71
N ASP A 380 -26.66 -7.25 5.51
CA ASP A 380 -28.13 -7.31 5.55
C ASP A 380 -28.76 -7.93 4.29
N ARG A 381 -27.94 -8.53 3.42
CA ARG A 381 -28.35 -9.23 2.20
C ARG A 381 -27.66 -10.60 2.12
N GLU A 382 -28.26 -11.52 1.37
CA GLU A 382 -27.71 -12.87 1.13
C GLU A 382 -26.43 -12.85 0.28
N GLU A 383 -26.23 -11.78 -0.50
CA GLU A 383 -25.08 -11.62 -1.39
C GLU A 383 -24.39 -10.27 -1.16
N ILE A 384 -23.06 -10.28 -1.27
CA ILE A 384 -22.17 -9.12 -1.06
C ILE A 384 -21.29 -8.92 -2.28
N GLU A 385 -21.26 -7.70 -2.79
CA GLU A 385 -20.28 -7.27 -3.78
C GLU A 385 -18.89 -7.20 -3.15
N ALA A 386 -17.94 -7.89 -3.77
CA ALA A 386 -16.55 -7.94 -3.35
C ALA A 386 -15.62 -7.61 -4.52
N GLY A 387 -14.46 -7.05 -4.19
CA GLY A 387 -13.32 -6.93 -5.10
C GLY A 387 -12.16 -7.76 -4.57
N LEU A 388 -11.80 -8.86 -5.25
CA LEU A 388 -10.63 -9.68 -4.92
C LEU A 388 -9.50 -9.38 -5.90
N ASP A 389 -8.38 -8.82 -5.41
CA ASP A 389 -7.22 -8.43 -6.23
C ASP A 389 -7.58 -7.56 -7.47
N GLY A 390 -8.66 -6.79 -7.35
CA GLY A 390 -9.18 -5.92 -8.42
C GLY A 390 -10.17 -6.60 -9.38
N GLU A 391 -10.49 -7.88 -9.19
CA GLU A 391 -11.59 -8.57 -9.86
C GLU A 391 -12.89 -8.34 -9.08
N ALA A 392 -13.92 -7.86 -9.77
CA ALA A 392 -15.26 -7.66 -9.21
C ALA A 392 -16.02 -9.00 -9.22
N LEU A 393 -16.64 -9.34 -8.10
CA LEU A 393 -17.43 -10.56 -7.93
C LEU A 393 -18.53 -10.37 -6.87
N VAL A 394 -19.50 -11.26 -6.88
CA VAL A 394 -20.54 -11.35 -5.86
C VAL A 394 -20.31 -12.63 -5.06
N LEU A 395 -20.35 -12.53 -3.73
CA LEU A 395 -20.15 -13.65 -2.80
C LEU A 395 -21.37 -13.84 -1.90
N PRO A 396 -21.70 -15.09 -1.52
CA PRO A 396 -22.71 -15.32 -0.50
C PRO A 396 -22.24 -14.79 0.87
N ALA A 397 -23.15 -14.14 1.60
CA ALA A 397 -22.95 -13.71 2.98
C ALA A 397 -23.21 -14.87 3.95
N PRO A 398 -22.45 -14.99 5.06
CA PRO A 398 -21.26 -14.20 5.39
C PRO A 398 -20.04 -14.60 4.55
N VAL A 399 -19.13 -13.64 4.32
CA VAL A 399 -17.83 -13.89 3.70
C VAL A 399 -16.77 -14.13 4.77
N HIS A 400 -16.25 -15.35 4.80
CA HIS A 400 -15.14 -15.74 5.66
C HIS A 400 -13.82 -15.51 4.95
N CYS A 401 -13.10 -14.49 5.41
CA CYS A 401 -11.75 -14.19 4.99
C CYS A 401 -10.74 -14.84 5.95
N ARG A 402 -9.89 -15.72 5.44
CA ARG A 402 -8.86 -16.42 6.23
C ARG A 402 -7.50 -16.34 5.55
N ILE A 403 -6.43 -16.40 6.35
CA ILE A 403 -5.06 -16.51 5.85
C ILE A 403 -4.53 -17.92 6.04
N THR A 404 -3.78 -18.42 5.06
CA THR A 404 -3.03 -19.69 5.17
C THR A 404 -1.53 -19.37 5.22
N PRO A 405 -0.89 -19.47 6.40
CA PRO A 405 0.50 -19.06 6.57
C PRO A 405 1.48 -19.92 5.75
N GLY A 406 2.43 -19.29 5.05
CA GLY A 406 3.49 -19.96 4.29
C GLY A 406 3.02 -20.96 3.24
N ALA A 407 1.78 -20.83 2.77
CA ALA A 407 1.11 -21.75 1.87
C ALA A 407 1.73 -21.78 0.47
N LEU A 408 2.29 -20.66 0.03
CA LEU A 408 2.79 -20.50 -1.33
C LEU A 408 4.31 -20.45 -1.33
N ARG A 409 4.92 -21.39 -2.04
CA ARG A 409 6.35 -21.38 -2.38
C ARG A 409 6.53 -20.45 -3.58
N VAL A 410 7.14 -19.29 -3.41
CA VAL A 410 7.35 -18.32 -4.50
C VAL A 410 8.81 -18.33 -4.92
N ARG A 411 9.05 -18.56 -6.21
CA ARG A 411 10.38 -18.49 -6.81
C ARG A 411 10.59 -17.11 -7.42
N VAL A 412 11.68 -16.45 -7.02
CA VAL A 412 12.06 -15.12 -7.48
C VAL A 412 13.53 -15.13 -7.94
N PRO A 413 13.94 -14.23 -8.86
CA PRO A 413 15.34 -14.13 -9.25
C PRO A 413 16.19 -13.70 -8.03
N ARG A 414 17.37 -14.31 -7.88
CA ARG A 414 18.29 -13.99 -6.77
C ARG A 414 18.73 -12.52 -6.82
N LYS A 415 19.03 -12.01 -8.01
CA LYS A 415 19.40 -10.61 -8.25
C LYS A 415 18.15 -9.86 -8.66
N ARG A 416 17.46 -9.26 -7.70
CA ARG A 416 16.28 -8.39 -7.92
C ARG A 416 16.42 -7.09 -7.14
N PRO A 417 15.73 -6.01 -7.54
CA PRO A 417 15.79 -4.72 -6.84
C PRO A 417 15.48 -4.83 -5.34
N GLY A 418 14.62 -5.78 -4.96
CA GLY A 418 14.19 -5.98 -3.58
C GLY A 418 13.15 -4.94 -3.17
N VAL A 419 12.55 -5.14 -1.99
CA VAL A 419 11.55 -4.19 -1.46
C VAL A 419 12.28 -3.00 -0.86
N PRO A 420 12.03 -1.75 -1.33
CA PRO A 420 12.67 -0.58 -0.78
C PRO A 420 12.43 -0.47 0.73
N PRO A 421 13.50 -0.22 1.52
CA PRO A 421 13.38 -0.14 2.97
C PRO A 421 12.45 1.02 3.33
N ARG A 422 11.70 0.83 4.41
CA ARG A 422 10.84 1.88 4.95
C ARG A 422 11.71 3.11 5.27
N ALA A 423 11.33 4.28 4.75
CA ALA A 423 11.95 5.51 5.18
C ALA A 423 11.70 5.68 6.69
N PRO A 424 12.71 6.06 7.49
CA PRO A 424 12.51 6.24 8.91
C PRO A 424 11.43 7.31 9.12
N ARG A 425 10.33 6.92 9.80
CA ARG A 425 9.33 7.88 10.27
C ARG A 425 10.02 8.94 11.11
N LEU A 426 9.63 10.19 10.90
CA LEU A 426 10.16 11.30 11.67
C LEU A 426 9.64 11.19 13.12
N ASP A 427 10.42 10.55 13.97
CA ASP A 427 10.11 10.38 15.39
C ASP A 427 10.79 11.49 16.19
N TRP A 428 10.03 12.54 16.49
CA TRP A 428 10.50 13.68 17.28
C TRP A 428 10.98 13.28 18.68
N ARG A 429 10.47 12.18 19.27
CA ARG A 429 10.95 11.68 20.56
C ARG A 429 12.34 11.05 20.40
N ARG A 430 12.56 10.24 19.36
CA ARG A 430 13.90 9.70 19.05
C ARG A 430 14.89 10.80 18.67
N LEU A 431 14.48 11.80 17.88
CA LEU A 431 15.33 12.95 17.55
C LEU A 431 15.76 13.71 18.81
N ARG A 432 14.84 13.97 19.74
CA ARG A 432 15.18 14.58 21.05
C ARG A 432 16.15 13.72 21.85
N LYS A 433 15.93 12.40 21.93
CA LYS A 433 16.87 11.48 22.59
C LYS A 433 18.25 11.53 21.93
N LEU A 434 18.32 11.47 20.61
CA LEU A 434 19.58 11.50 19.86
C LEU A 434 20.32 12.84 20.08
N ALA A 435 19.61 13.96 20.02
CA ALA A 435 20.14 15.31 20.25
C ALA A 435 20.64 15.53 21.69
N ALA A 436 19.96 14.93 22.67
CA ALA A 436 20.27 14.99 24.10
C ALA A 436 21.36 14.01 24.54
N THR A 437 21.82 13.10 23.67
CA THR A 437 22.88 12.15 24.02
C THR A 437 24.22 12.89 24.23
N VAL A 438 24.54 13.22 25.48
CA VAL A 438 25.86 13.72 25.89
C VAL A 438 26.82 12.53 25.94
N GLY A 439 28.06 12.71 25.48
CA GLY A 439 29.02 11.62 25.28
C GLY A 439 29.18 10.71 26.50
N ARG A 440 28.64 9.49 26.43
CA ARG A 440 29.23 8.34 27.10
C ARG A 440 29.91 7.50 26.04
N THR A 441 31.22 7.68 25.94
CA THR A 441 32.15 6.66 25.46
C THR A 441 32.06 5.46 26.41
N ALA A 442 31.01 4.65 26.29
CA ALA A 442 31.03 3.30 26.86
C ALA A 442 31.87 2.44 25.92
N VAL A 443 33.18 2.47 26.12
CA VAL A 443 34.08 1.42 25.66
C VAL A 443 33.60 0.15 26.36
N HIS A 444 32.88 -0.71 25.65
CA HIS A 444 32.69 -2.09 26.09
C HIS A 444 34.09 -2.74 26.00
N ARG A 445 34.86 -2.69 27.10
CA ARG A 445 35.98 -3.61 27.32
C ARG A 445 35.36 -5.01 27.35
N ARG A 446 35.49 -5.76 26.26
CA ARG A 446 35.48 -7.22 26.34
C ARG A 446 36.71 -7.60 27.16
N GLY A 447 36.50 -8.04 28.39
CA GLY A 447 37.53 -8.78 29.12
C GLY A 447 37.78 -10.12 28.43
N PRO A 448 39.01 -10.65 28.48
CA PRO A 448 39.28 -11.98 27.95
C PRO A 448 38.68 -13.00 28.93
N PHE A 449 37.80 -13.85 28.46
CA PHE A 449 37.52 -15.11 29.14
C PHE A 449 38.38 -16.17 28.48
N ILE A 450 39.27 -16.73 29.32
CA ILE A 450 39.98 -18.00 29.17
C ILE A 450 38.97 -19.13 28.98
#